data_AF-A0A545TF97-F1
#
_entry.id   AF-A0A545TF97-F1
#
_cell.length_a   1.000
_cell.length_b   1.000
_cell.length_c   1.000
_cell.angle_alpha   90.00
_cell.angle_beta   90.00
_cell.angle_gamma   90.00
#
_symmetry.space_group_name_H-M   'P 1'
#
loop_
_entity.id
_entity.type
_entity.pdbx_description
1 polymer ?
#
loop_
_entity_poly.entity_id
_entity_poly.type
_entity_poly.pdbx_seq_one_letter_code
_entity_poly.pdbx_strand_id
1 'polypeptide(L)'
;MPEDTTRTEPVLSDDQVRLNIEQQKKRARELQRALKSSAPDALRRAAEFHPKARNHAPEIIAEKYARLSDAQLILARELGVESWPKLVRHIERLNGAREAIAEGAAAPDARSDTIHVRCGSDIRDGLKTAGFAGDFIEFADPYCHGPVPAGDDLPEVRAQFISGAYGLPIEDVRARQSRETAELKEAMTRERIILWFEHDSYDQLILARILALLAEQEHRRRRSSQVELICIDRFPVITRFNGLGQLSPAALRMLWQQRQPVTPQMLKLGTRVWDALRQTSPESLFEIARTGTPALPQMAPALLRHLQELPGLDDGLGLTERLTLKMLAEGPMTGGQLFRKLQLEREPLPYLGDLMYWSFLANLNKAEKPPIKTGTNPKPQLWPDRKIFLTPLGKELVAGRSDFQSHGAVARWVGGVEVSRHAASWRWDRTAQRPVLKQE
;
A
#
# COMPACT_ATOMS: atom_id res chain seq x y z
N MET A 1 -15.66 -19.88 -29.33
CA MET A 1 -14.53 -19.98 -28.39
C MET A 1 -13.28 -19.51 -29.09
N PRO A 2 -12.81 -18.29 -28.80
CA PRO A 2 -11.42 -17.92 -28.98
C PRO A 2 -10.70 -17.92 -27.63
N GLU A 3 -9.51 -18.50 -27.62
CA GLU A 3 -8.59 -18.52 -26.49
C GLU A 3 -8.10 -17.10 -26.20
N ASP A 4 -8.41 -16.62 -25.00
CA ASP A 4 -7.93 -15.35 -24.48
C ASP A 4 -6.50 -15.54 -23.94
N THR A 5 -5.53 -15.17 -24.77
CA THR A 5 -4.09 -15.16 -24.43
C THR A 5 -3.68 -13.88 -23.70
N THR A 6 -4.46 -13.44 -22.71
CA THR A 6 -4.05 -12.43 -21.73
C THR A 6 -4.21 -12.94 -20.30
N ARG A 7 -3.54 -14.06 -19.98
CA ARG A 7 -3.27 -14.43 -18.59
C ARG A 7 -2.12 -13.58 -18.03
N THR A 8 -2.42 -12.35 -17.63
CA THR A 8 -1.72 -11.73 -16.49
C THR A 8 -2.36 -12.28 -15.22
N GLU A 9 -1.94 -13.48 -14.83
CA GLU A 9 -2.27 -14.04 -13.51
C GLU A 9 -1.77 -13.06 -12.44
N PRO A 10 -2.60 -12.65 -11.47
CA PRO A 10 -2.10 -11.84 -10.35
C PRO A 10 -1.04 -12.65 -9.62
N VAL A 11 0.11 -12.04 -9.34
CA VAL A 11 1.15 -12.71 -8.56
C VAL A 11 0.63 -12.92 -7.14
N LEU A 12 0.21 -14.16 -6.90
CA LEU A 12 -0.28 -14.73 -5.67
C LEU A 12 0.92 -15.30 -4.90
N SER A 13 1.46 -14.55 -3.93
CA SER A 13 2.54 -14.98 -3.02
C SER A 13 3.87 -15.47 -3.65
N ASP A 14 5.00 -15.25 -2.97
CA ASP A 14 6.30 -15.79 -3.40
C ASP A 14 6.36 -17.33 -3.33
N ASP A 15 5.47 -17.98 -2.59
CA ASP A 15 5.43 -19.44 -2.49
C ASP A 15 4.82 -20.13 -3.71
N GLN A 16 4.00 -19.45 -4.50
CA GLN A 16 3.48 -20.00 -5.74
C GLN A 16 4.48 -19.86 -6.90
N VAL A 17 5.34 -18.85 -6.84
CA VAL A 17 6.40 -18.60 -7.83
C VAL A 17 7.76 -18.90 -7.21
N ARG A 18 7.98 -20.16 -6.81
CA ARG A 18 9.24 -20.60 -6.17
C ARG A 18 10.43 -20.35 -7.08
N LEU A 19 11.30 -19.42 -6.69
CA LEU A 19 12.54 -19.19 -7.42
C LEU A 19 13.51 -20.37 -7.26
N ASN A 20 13.93 -20.91 -8.40
CA ASN A 20 14.98 -21.92 -8.48
C ASN A 20 16.15 -21.39 -9.33
N ILE A 21 17.37 -21.47 -8.80
CA ILE A 21 18.56 -20.91 -9.48
C ILE A 21 18.87 -21.59 -10.81
N GLU A 22 18.72 -22.91 -10.92
CA GLU A 22 18.97 -23.64 -12.17
C GLU A 22 17.93 -23.29 -13.24
N GLN A 23 16.67 -23.11 -12.84
CA GLN A 23 15.63 -22.60 -13.73
C GLN A 23 15.96 -21.18 -14.22
N GLN A 24 16.43 -20.28 -13.34
CA GLN A 24 16.81 -18.93 -13.76
C GLN A 24 18.05 -18.94 -14.68
N LYS A 25 19.03 -19.81 -14.45
CA LYS A 25 20.18 -20.00 -15.35
C LYS A 25 19.72 -20.46 -16.75
N LYS A 26 18.75 -21.36 -16.81
CA LYS A 26 18.14 -21.80 -18.09
C LYS A 26 17.45 -20.64 -18.81
N ARG A 27 16.59 -19.89 -18.10
CA ARG A 27 15.92 -18.69 -18.63
C ARG A 27 16.91 -17.65 -19.15
N ALA A 28 18.05 -17.46 -18.47
CA ALA A 28 19.09 -16.53 -18.92
C ALA A 28 19.73 -16.95 -20.25
N ARG A 29 19.97 -18.25 -20.44
CA ARG A 29 20.49 -18.78 -21.71
C ARG A 29 19.46 -18.67 -22.84
N GLU A 30 18.18 -18.91 -22.54
CA GLU A 30 17.07 -18.74 -23.50
C GLU A 30 16.95 -17.27 -23.93
N LEU A 31 16.94 -16.34 -22.98
CA LEU A 31 16.91 -14.90 -23.27
C LEU A 31 18.14 -14.46 -24.07
N GLN A 32 19.33 -14.96 -23.73
CA GLN A 32 20.55 -14.68 -24.50
C GLN A 32 20.41 -15.10 -25.97
N ARG A 33 19.88 -16.30 -26.23
CA ARG A 33 19.65 -16.78 -27.61
C ARG A 33 18.64 -15.90 -28.34
N ALA A 34 17.56 -15.52 -27.66
CA ALA A 34 16.53 -14.64 -28.21
C ALA A 34 17.06 -13.22 -28.53
N LEU A 35 17.96 -12.68 -27.70
CA LEU A 35 18.65 -11.41 -27.97
C LEU A 35 19.55 -11.51 -29.20
N LYS A 36 20.32 -12.61 -29.33
CA LYS A 36 21.19 -12.86 -30.50
C LYS A 36 20.41 -13.05 -31.80
N SER A 37 19.18 -13.58 -31.72
CA SER A 37 18.29 -13.70 -32.87
C SER A 37 17.41 -12.47 -33.10
N SER A 38 17.68 -11.35 -32.41
CA SER A 38 16.91 -10.11 -32.50
C SER A 38 15.40 -10.30 -32.29
N ALA A 39 15.00 -11.19 -31.38
CA ALA A 39 13.59 -11.42 -31.09
C ALA A 39 12.96 -10.13 -30.49
N PRO A 40 11.82 -9.64 -31.03
CA PRO A 40 11.23 -8.36 -30.59
C PRO A 40 10.98 -8.27 -29.09
N ASP A 41 10.47 -9.33 -28.46
CA ASP A 41 10.22 -9.36 -27.02
C ASP A 41 11.51 -9.26 -26.19
N ALA A 42 12.57 -9.96 -26.60
CA ALA A 42 13.85 -9.93 -25.90
C ALA A 42 14.49 -8.53 -25.97
N LEU A 43 14.40 -7.87 -27.12
CA LEU A 43 14.90 -6.51 -27.32
C LEU A 43 14.10 -5.48 -26.51
N ARG A 44 12.78 -5.64 -26.44
CA ARG A 44 11.91 -4.82 -25.57
C ARG A 44 12.32 -4.97 -24.10
N ARG A 45 12.50 -6.20 -23.62
CA ARG A 45 12.95 -6.49 -22.24
C ARG A 45 14.34 -5.91 -21.96
N ALA A 46 15.26 -5.98 -22.93
CA ALA A 46 16.56 -5.35 -22.80
C ALA A 46 16.44 -3.82 -22.68
N ALA A 47 15.67 -3.16 -23.54
CA ALA A 47 15.45 -1.72 -23.48
C ALA A 47 14.82 -1.27 -22.14
N GLU A 48 13.91 -2.07 -21.60
CA GLU A 48 13.22 -1.80 -20.34
C GLU A 48 14.13 -1.97 -19.12
N PHE A 49 14.81 -3.12 -19.03
CA PHE A 49 15.49 -3.56 -17.81
C PHE A 49 17.02 -3.39 -17.83
N HIS A 50 17.65 -3.32 -19.00
CA HIS A 50 19.12 -3.14 -19.07
C HIS A 50 19.48 -1.64 -19.03
N PRO A 51 20.24 -1.18 -18.02
CA PRO A 51 20.46 0.25 -17.77
C PRO A 51 21.17 0.97 -18.92
N LYS A 52 21.99 0.25 -19.69
CA LYS A 52 22.70 0.81 -20.85
C LYS A 52 21.95 0.64 -22.17
N ALA A 53 20.94 -0.23 -22.25
CA ALA A 53 20.26 -0.53 -23.52
C ALA A 53 19.07 0.41 -23.81
N ARG A 54 18.51 1.05 -22.77
CA ARG A 54 17.30 1.88 -22.84
C ARG A 54 17.27 2.91 -23.97
N ASN A 55 18.42 3.48 -24.31
CA ASN A 55 18.54 4.57 -25.29
C ASN A 55 19.13 4.11 -26.64
N HIS A 56 19.17 2.80 -26.90
CA HIS A 56 19.73 2.25 -28.13
C HIS A 56 18.66 1.65 -29.03
N ALA A 57 18.90 1.72 -30.35
CA ALA A 57 18.06 1.07 -31.34
C ALA A 57 18.16 -0.46 -31.21
N PRO A 58 17.10 -1.22 -31.57
CA PRO A 58 17.04 -2.68 -31.46
C PRO A 58 18.27 -3.41 -32.02
N GLU A 59 18.83 -2.93 -33.13
CA GLU A 59 20.00 -3.50 -33.80
C GLU A 59 21.26 -3.37 -32.94
N ILE A 60 21.46 -2.18 -32.33
CA ILE A 60 22.57 -1.92 -31.41
C ILE A 60 22.40 -2.75 -30.14
N ILE A 61 21.17 -2.96 -29.68
CA ILE A 61 20.89 -3.79 -28.50
C ILE A 61 21.31 -5.23 -28.75
N ALA A 62 20.91 -5.80 -29.89
CA ALA A 62 21.27 -7.17 -30.28
C ALA A 62 22.80 -7.35 -30.41
N GLU A 63 23.49 -6.35 -30.94
CA GLU A 63 24.96 -6.38 -31.11
C GLU A 63 25.71 -6.25 -29.78
N LYS A 64 25.33 -5.27 -28.94
CA LYS A 64 26.13 -4.86 -27.77
C LYS A 64 25.70 -5.49 -26.45
N TYR A 65 24.44 -5.92 -26.32
CA TYR A 65 23.84 -6.37 -25.05
C TYR A 65 23.24 -7.79 -25.13
N ALA A 66 23.83 -8.68 -25.94
CA ALA A 66 23.42 -10.07 -26.08
C ALA A 66 24.38 -11.09 -25.42
N ARG A 67 25.23 -10.64 -24.49
CA ARG A 67 26.07 -11.55 -23.68
C ARG A 67 25.22 -12.23 -22.62
N LEU A 68 25.70 -13.35 -22.09
CA LEU A 68 24.99 -14.06 -21.02
C LEU A 68 24.85 -13.18 -19.76
N SER A 69 25.87 -12.38 -19.44
CA SER A 69 25.83 -11.41 -18.35
C SER A 69 24.74 -10.36 -18.52
N ASP A 70 24.46 -9.94 -19.76
CA ASP A 70 23.42 -8.95 -20.06
C ASP A 70 22.04 -9.59 -19.85
N ALA A 71 21.84 -10.81 -20.36
CA ALA A 71 20.60 -11.57 -20.16
C ALA A 71 20.35 -11.87 -18.66
N GLN A 72 21.38 -12.22 -17.90
CA GLN A 72 21.31 -12.40 -16.45
C GLN A 72 20.94 -11.09 -15.72
N LEU A 73 21.52 -9.96 -16.13
CA LEU A 73 21.20 -8.65 -15.56
C LEU A 73 19.75 -8.24 -15.86
N ILE A 74 19.29 -8.44 -17.09
CA ILE A 74 17.91 -8.18 -17.51
C ILE A 74 16.94 -8.99 -16.64
N LEU A 75 17.16 -10.31 -16.52
CA LEU A 75 16.31 -11.18 -15.70
C LEU A 75 16.30 -10.81 -14.22
N ALA A 76 17.46 -10.49 -13.65
CA ALA A 76 17.52 -10.07 -12.25
C ALA A 76 16.66 -8.82 -12.01
N ARG A 77 16.78 -7.81 -12.89
CA ARG A 77 16.06 -6.54 -12.78
C ARG A 77 14.57 -6.68 -13.05
N GLU A 78 14.19 -7.55 -13.99
CA GLU A 78 12.80 -7.94 -14.25
C GLU A 78 12.16 -8.60 -13.02
N LEU A 79 12.93 -9.38 -12.26
CA LEU A 79 12.50 -9.98 -10.99
C LEU A 79 12.60 -9.01 -9.80
N GLY A 80 12.93 -7.73 -10.02
CA GLY A 80 13.02 -6.70 -8.97
C GLY A 80 14.35 -6.67 -8.22
N VAL A 81 15.40 -7.31 -8.73
CA VAL A 81 16.73 -7.38 -8.10
C VAL A 81 17.78 -6.68 -8.95
N GLU A 82 18.62 -5.84 -8.34
CA GLU A 82 19.54 -4.96 -9.09
C GLU A 82 20.61 -5.69 -9.93
N SER A 83 20.99 -6.91 -9.54
CA SER A 83 22.04 -7.68 -10.19
C SER A 83 21.87 -9.19 -10.03
N TRP A 84 22.47 -9.96 -10.94
CA TRP A 84 22.42 -11.42 -10.88
C TRP A 84 22.99 -12.01 -9.59
N PRO A 85 24.18 -11.60 -9.07
CA PRO A 85 24.67 -12.10 -7.78
C PRO A 85 23.73 -11.81 -6.61
N LYS A 86 23.06 -10.63 -6.61
CA LYS A 86 22.04 -10.31 -5.59
C LYS A 86 20.82 -11.23 -5.71
N LEU A 87 20.41 -11.60 -6.92
CA LEU A 87 19.32 -12.56 -7.14
C LEU A 87 19.70 -13.95 -6.62
N VAL A 88 20.91 -14.44 -6.92
CA VAL A 88 21.39 -15.73 -6.40
C VAL A 88 21.37 -15.73 -4.87
N ARG A 89 21.94 -14.69 -4.24
CA ARG A 89 21.94 -14.56 -2.78
C ARG A 89 20.54 -14.47 -2.18
N HIS A 90 19.60 -13.82 -2.87
CA HIS A 90 18.20 -13.77 -2.44
C HIS A 90 17.57 -15.18 -2.44
N ILE A 91 17.78 -15.95 -3.51
CA ILE A 91 17.29 -17.33 -3.63
C ILE A 91 17.89 -18.22 -2.53
N GLU A 92 19.21 -18.13 -2.32
CA GLU A 92 19.91 -18.89 -1.27
C GLU A 92 19.36 -18.56 0.12
N ARG A 93 19.14 -17.28 0.42
CA ARG A 93 18.55 -16.85 1.71
C ARG A 93 17.14 -17.36 1.91
N LEU A 94 16.31 -17.33 0.86
CA LEU A 94 14.94 -17.82 0.94
C LEU A 94 14.91 -19.34 1.15
N ASN A 95 15.78 -20.08 0.47
CA ASN A 95 15.91 -21.53 0.68
C ASN A 95 16.44 -21.87 2.08
N GLY A 96 17.47 -21.18 2.56
CA GLY A 96 17.97 -21.37 3.92
C GLY A 96 16.93 -21.01 4.99
N ALA A 97 16.06 -20.02 4.74
CA ALA A 97 14.94 -19.72 5.61
C ALA A 97 13.89 -20.84 5.64
N ARG A 98 13.59 -21.47 4.48
CA ARG A 98 12.70 -22.64 4.39
C ARG A 98 13.27 -23.84 5.14
N GLU A 99 14.54 -24.15 4.94
CA GLU A 99 15.25 -25.23 5.63
C GLU A 99 15.22 -25.01 7.15
N ALA A 100 15.55 -23.80 7.60
CA ALA A 100 15.51 -23.45 9.02
C ALA A 100 14.10 -23.62 9.64
N ILE A 101 13.03 -23.32 8.89
CA ILE A 101 11.66 -23.57 9.34
C ILE A 101 11.38 -25.07 9.42
N ALA A 102 11.73 -25.83 8.37
CA ALA A 102 11.49 -27.26 8.29
C ALA A 102 12.23 -28.06 9.38
N GLU A 103 13.43 -27.63 9.74
CA GLU A 103 14.27 -28.23 10.78
C GLU A 103 13.91 -27.76 12.19
N GLY A 104 12.97 -26.82 12.34
CA GLY A 104 12.62 -26.26 13.65
C GLY A 104 13.77 -25.49 14.30
N ALA A 105 14.58 -24.79 13.49
CA ALA A 105 15.69 -24.00 13.99
C ALA A 105 15.22 -22.94 15.01
N ALA A 106 16.13 -22.53 15.90
CA ALA A 106 15.83 -21.55 16.94
C ALA A 106 15.12 -20.30 16.39
N ALA A 107 14.21 -19.77 17.21
CA ALA A 107 13.41 -18.61 16.84
C ALA A 107 14.32 -17.39 16.58
N PRO A 108 14.09 -16.60 15.50
CA PRO A 108 14.98 -15.50 15.14
C PRO A 108 15.09 -14.42 16.23
N ASP A 109 14.09 -14.35 17.10
CA ASP A 109 13.86 -13.41 18.19
C ASP A 109 14.06 -14.03 19.58
N ALA A 110 14.48 -15.30 19.69
CA ALA A 110 14.60 -16.05 20.95
C ALA A 110 15.47 -15.40 22.05
N ARG A 111 16.31 -14.42 21.68
CA ARG A 111 17.29 -13.80 22.58
C ARG A 111 16.74 -12.65 23.42
N SER A 112 15.52 -12.19 23.16
CA SER A 112 14.95 -11.05 23.88
C SER A 112 13.44 -11.20 23.97
N ASP A 113 12.87 -10.67 25.05
CA ASP A 113 11.42 -10.51 25.17
C ASP A 113 10.93 -9.55 24.07
N THR A 114 10.39 -10.13 23.00
CA THR A 114 10.11 -9.45 21.72
C THR A 114 8.62 -9.36 21.51
N ILE A 115 8.17 -8.19 21.06
CA ILE A 115 6.80 -7.96 20.61
C ILE A 115 6.81 -7.40 19.18
N HIS A 116 5.98 -7.99 18.33
CA HIS A 116 5.79 -7.60 16.95
C HIS A 116 4.53 -6.74 16.82
N VAL A 117 4.65 -5.62 16.12
CA VAL A 117 3.57 -4.66 15.89
C VAL A 117 3.34 -4.54 14.39
N ARG A 118 2.09 -4.68 13.96
CA ARG A 118 1.64 -4.57 12.56
C ARG A 118 0.31 -3.84 12.52
N CYS A 119 -0.01 -3.19 11.41
CA CYS A 119 -1.27 -2.48 11.24
C CYS A 119 -2.47 -3.36 10.81
N GLY A 120 -2.31 -4.68 10.95
CA GLY A 120 -3.26 -5.73 10.63
C GLY A 120 -2.78 -7.07 11.19
N SER A 121 -3.56 -8.13 11.00
CA SER A 121 -3.23 -9.50 11.42
C SER A 121 -2.76 -10.41 10.29
N ASP A 122 -2.59 -9.87 9.09
CA ASP A 122 -2.27 -10.59 7.84
C ASP A 122 -1.00 -11.45 7.90
N ILE A 123 -0.02 -11.07 8.73
CA ILE A 123 1.22 -11.84 8.92
C ILE A 123 1.32 -12.57 10.27
N ARG A 124 0.30 -12.51 11.14
CA ARG A 124 0.35 -13.07 12.50
C ARG A 124 0.71 -14.56 12.49
N ASP A 125 -0.06 -15.36 11.76
CA ASP A 125 0.18 -16.80 11.62
C ASP A 125 1.42 -17.10 10.76
N GLY A 126 1.71 -16.21 9.81
CA GLY A 126 2.92 -16.27 8.98
C GLY A 126 4.20 -16.17 9.82
N LEU A 127 4.25 -15.25 10.79
CA LEU A 127 5.37 -15.09 11.72
C LEU A 127 5.51 -16.32 12.63
N LYS A 128 4.39 -16.84 13.16
CA LYS A 128 4.42 -18.07 13.96
C LYS A 128 4.98 -19.25 13.14
N THR A 129 4.50 -19.41 11.91
CA THR A 129 4.98 -20.46 10.98
C THR A 129 6.44 -20.25 10.58
N ALA A 130 6.89 -19.00 10.51
CA ALA A 130 8.28 -18.62 10.26
C ALA A 130 9.21 -18.91 11.45
N GLY A 131 8.66 -19.37 12.57
CA GLY A 131 9.37 -19.77 13.78
C GLY A 131 9.68 -18.62 14.72
N PHE A 132 9.00 -17.47 14.63
CA PHE A 132 9.11 -16.41 15.64
C PHE A 132 8.38 -16.81 16.94
N ALA A 133 8.94 -16.40 18.08
CA ALA A 133 8.43 -16.73 19.41
C ALA A 133 7.79 -15.54 20.12
N GLY A 134 8.04 -14.31 19.66
CA GLY A 134 7.54 -13.08 20.26
C GLY A 134 6.04 -12.90 20.16
N ASP A 135 5.50 -12.07 21.05
CA ASP A 135 4.09 -11.70 21.06
C ASP A 135 3.74 -10.86 19.83
N PHE A 136 2.45 -10.81 19.46
CA PHE A 136 1.99 -10.04 18.31
C PHE A 136 0.81 -9.15 18.68
N ILE A 137 0.95 -7.86 18.41
CA ILE A 137 -0.12 -6.87 18.55
C ILE A 137 -0.50 -6.29 17.18
N GLU A 138 -1.79 -6.06 17.02
CA GLU A 138 -2.37 -5.40 15.86
C GLU A 138 -2.77 -3.99 16.27
N PHE A 139 -2.42 -2.98 15.48
CA PHE A 139 -2.80 -1.59 15.71
C PHE A 139 -3.35 -1.01 14.39
N ALA A 140 -4.67 -1.06 14.20
CA ALA A 140 -5.28 -1.09 12.86
C ALA A 140 -6.38 -0.02 12.65
N ASP A 141 -6.28 1.16 13.26
CA ASP A 141 -7.16 2.27 12.92
C ASP A 141 -6.78 2.88 11.55
N PRO A 142 -7.68 2.88 10.54
CA PRO A 142 -7.38 3.35 9.20
C PRO A 142 -7.32 4.89 9.12
N TYR A 143 -6.24 5.51 9.61
CA TYR A 143 -6.08 6.98 9.59
C TYR A 143 -6.04 7.60 8.19
N CYS A 144 -5.87 6.77 7.14
CA CYS A 144 -6.03 7.18 5.74
C CYS A 144 -7.50 7.42 5.34
N HIS A 145 -8.48 7.05 6.17
CA HIS A 145 -9.90 7.20 5.85
C HIS A 145 -10.71 7.71 7.05
N GLY A 146 -11.49 8.76 6.82
CA GLY A 146 -12.31 9.41 7.84
C GLY A 146 -11.59 10.54 8.60
N PRO A 147 -12.28 11.19 9.53
CA PRO A 147 -11.78 12.36 10.25
C PRO A 147 -10.63 12.01 11.18
N VAL A 148 -9.59 12.85 11.20
CA VAL A 148 -8.50 12.79 12.17
C VAL A 148 -8.31 14.21 12.75
N PRO A 149 -9.23 14.71 13.60
CA PRO A 149 -9.19 16.09 14.06
C PRO A 149 -8.03 16.36 15.04
N ALA A 150 -7.63 17.61 15.18
CA ALA A 150 -6.63 18.07 16.15
C ALA A 150 -7.10 18.02 17.63
N GLY A 151 -8.41 17.88 17.88
CA GLY A 151 -8.99 17.82 19.24
C GLY A 151 -8.68 16.54 20.01
N ASP A 152 -8.98 16.55 21.31
CA ASP A 152 -8.62 15.46 22.24
C ASP A 152 -9.55 14.24 22.18
N ASP A 153 -10.70 14.35 21.52
CA ASP A 153 -11.74 13.32 21.43
C ASP A 153 -11.53 12.31 20.28
N LEU A 154 -10.33 12.27 19.71
CA LEU A 154 -10.00 11.44 18.55
C LEU A 154 -10.52 10.00 18.66
N PRO A 155 -10.34 9.25 19.77
CA PRO A 155 -10.86 7.87 19.86
C PRO A 155 -12.36 7.76 19.58
N GLU A 156 -13.17 8.66 20.15
CA GLU A 156 -14.62 8.64 19.97
C GLU A 156 -15.03 9.06 18.56
N VAL A 157 -14.40 10.11 18.02
CA VAL A 157 -14.61 10.53 16.61
C VAL A 157 -14.29 9.38 15.64
N ARG A 158 -13.18 8.68 15.88
CA ARG A 158 -12.79 7.51 15.08
C ARG A 158 -13.77 6.36 15.27
N ALA A 159 -14.24 6.10 16.49
CA ALA A 159 -15.19 5.03 16.77
C ALA A 159 -16.50 5.22 16.01
N GLN A 160 -17.07 6.43 16.07
CA GLN A 160 -18.29 6.81 15.36
C GLN A 160 -18.11 6.68 13.85
N PHE A 161 -16.99 7.16 13.32
CA PHE A 161 -16.67 7.03 11.90
C PHE A 161 -16.60 5.57 11.46
N ILE A 162 -15.80 4.74 12.15
CA ILE A 162 -15.60 3.33 11.80
C ILE A 162 -16.92 2.55 11.89
N SER A 163 -17.72 2.78 12.94
CA SER A 163 -19.03 2.14 13.09
C SER A 163 -19.97 2.53 11.93
N GLY A 164 -20.09 3.83 11.63
CA GLY A 164 -20.99 4.31 10.57
C GLY A 164 -20.53 3.96 9.15
N ALA A 165 -19.23 4.05 8.88
CA ALA A 165 -18.66 3.83 7.54
C ALA A 165 -18.57 2.35 7.18
N TYR A 166 -18.28 1.47 8.15
CA TYR A 166 -18.05 0.04 7.93
C TYR A 166 -19.15 -0.86 8.48
N GLY A 167 -20.16 -0.29 9.16
CA GLY A 167 -21.29 -1.04 9.70
C GLY A 167 -20.92 -1.94 10.88
N LEU A 168 -19.87 -1.58 11.62
CA LEU A 168 -19.42 -2.33 12.79
C LEU A 168 -20.14 -1.86 14.06
N PRO A 169 -20.45 -2.72 15.04
CA PRO A 169 -21.01 -2.30 16.32
C PRO A 169 -20.07 -1.32 17.05
N ILE A 170 -20.60 -0.19 17.50
CA ILE A 170 -19.79 0.88 18.11
C ILE A 170 -19.01 0.41 19.35
N GLU A 171 -19.61 -0.47 20.16
CA GLU A 171 -18.98 -1.02 21.36
C GLU A 171 -17.78 -1.92 21.01
N ASP A 172 -17.88 -2.72 19.95
CA ASP A 172 -16.77 -3.55 19.47
C ASP A 172 -15.61 -2.69 18.97
N VAL A 173 -15.92 -1.59 18.29
CA VAL A 173 -14.91 -0.63 17.81
C VAL A 173 -14.21 0.05 18.99
N ARG A 174 -14.97 0.56 19.98
CA ARG A 174 -14.42 1.19 21.20
C ARG A 174 -13.56 0.22 22.00
N ALA A 175 -14.04 -1.01 22.17
CA ALA A 175 -13.31 -2.07 22.87
C ALA A 175 -12.00 -2.40 22.14
N ARG A 176 -12.02 -2.52 20.81
CA ARG A 176 -10.82 -2.72 20.00
C ARG A 176 -9.83 -1.57 20.17
N GLN A 177 -10.23 -0.32 19.96
CA GLN A 177 -9.33 0.84 20.10
C GLN A 177 -8.71 0.96 21.50
N SER A 178 -9.51 0.69 22.54
CA SER A 178 -9.03 0.68 23.93
C SER A 178 -7.98 -0.41 24.14
N ARG A 179 -8.23 -1.62 23.62
CA ARG A 179 -7.30 -2.75 23.67
C ARG A 179 -6.00 -2.44 22.93
N GLU A 180 -6.07 -2.00 21.67
CA GLU A 180 -4.89 -1.67 20.85
C GLU A 180 -4.01 -0.61 21.51
N THR A 181 -4.63 0.41 22.12
CA THR A 181 -3.90 1.45 22.87
C THR A 181 -3.23 0.89 24.13
N ALA A 182 -3.89 -0.02 24.85
CA ALA A 182 -3.32 -0.65 26.04
C ALA A 182 -2.17 -1.60 25.67
N GLU A 183 -2.35 -2.42 24.64
CA GLU A 183 -1.34 -3.36 24.10
C GLU A 183 -0.10 -2.61 23.61
N LEU A 184 -0.26 -1.48 22.90
CA LEU A 184 0.88 -0.68 22.46
C LEU A 184 1.64 -0.05 23.64
N LYS A 185 0.94 0.36 24.71
CA LYS A 185 1.58 0.84 25.95
C LYS A 185 2.33 -0.29 26.66
N GLU A 186 1.77 -1.49 26.68
CA GLU A 186 2.44 -2.68 27.22
C GLU A 186 3.69 -3.03 26.39
N ALA A 187 3.60 -2.95 25.07
CA ALA A 187 4.71 -3.20 24.14
C ALA A 187 5.93 -2.34 24.48
N MET A 188 5.73 -1.09 24.91
CA MET A 188 6.81 -0.18 25.32
C MET A 188 7.60 -0.68 26.54
N THR A 189 7.06 -1.63 27.31
CA THR A 189 7.74 -2.25 28.46
C THR A 189 8.60 -3.46 28.09
N ARG A 190 8.54 -3.93 26.84
CA ARG A 190 9.28 -5.09 26.35
C ARG A 190 10.73 -4.74 26.01
N GLU A 191 11.60 -5.76 25.94
CA GLU A 191 13.01 -5.56 25.60
C GLU A 191 13.20 -5.18 24.13
N ARG A 192 12.37 -5.73 23.24
CA ARG A 192 12.42 -5.46 21.80
C ARG A 192 11.03 -5.28 21.23
N ILE A 193 10.84 -4.21 20.46
CA ILE A 193 9.65 -3.93 19.66
C ILE A 193 10.05 -3.97 18.19
N ILE A 194 9.33 -4.77 17.40
CA ILE A 194 9.54 -4.88 15.96
C ILE A 194 8.32 -4.34 15.25
N LEU A 195 8.48 -3.24 14.53
CA LEU A 195 7.46 -2.65 13.68
C LEU A 195 7.54 -3.29 12.28
N TRP A 196 6.45 -3.92 11.82
CA TRP A 196 6.33 -4.48 10.48
C TRP A 196 5.40 -3.62 9.64
N PHE A 197 5.98 -2.90 8.67
CA PHE A 197 5.24 -1.94 7.84
C PHE A 197 5.60 -2.04 6.37
N GLU A 198 4.76 -1.45 5.53
CA GLU A 198 4.97 -1.31 4.09
C GLU A 198 4.67 0.09 3.60
N HIS A 199 4.58 0.24 2.30
CA HIS A 199 4.82 1.50 1.59
C HIS A 199 3.60 2.38 1.34
N ASP A 200 2.41 1.93 1.70
CA ASP A 200 1.17 2.59 1.31
C ASP A 200 0.65 3.59 2.37
N SER A 201 -0.44 4.31 2.06
CA SER A 201 -1.02 5.32 2.95
C SER A 201 -1.67 4.74 4.22
N TYR A 202 -2.17 3.51 4.19
CA TYR A 202 -2.72 2.85 5.37
C TYR A 202 -1.59 2.58 6.36
N ASP A 203 -0.52 1.96 5.88
CA ASP A 203 0.65 1.62 6.66
C ASP A 203 1.41 2.84 7.18
N GLN A 204 1.75 3.76 6.30
CA GLN A 204 2.64 4.88 6.65
C GLN A 204 1.97 5.87 7.61
N LEU A 205 0.65 6.07 7.54
CA LEU A 205 -0.06 6.93 8.50
C LEU A 205 -0.22 6.26 9.88
N ILE A 206 -0.41 4.94 9.93
CA ILE A 206 -0.40 4.19 11.19
C ILE A 206 1.00 4.18 11.80
N LEU A 207 2.04 3.99 10.99
CA LEU A 207 3.43 4.11 11.42
C LEU A 207 3.71 5.50 12.00
N ALA A 208 3.27 6.57 11.34
CA ALA A 208 3.40 7.93 11.85
C ALA A 208 2.76 8.09 13.23
N ARG A 209 1.55 7.52 13.45
CA ARG A 209 0.91 7.52 14.76
C ARG A 209 1.72 6.78 15.82
N ILE A 210 2.17 5.56 15.52
CA ILE A 210 2.95 4.74 16.47
C ILE A 210 4.26 5.45 16.82
N LEU A 211 4.97 6.04 15.84
CA LEU A 211 6.19 6.80 16.08
C LEU A 211 5.94 8.03 16.94
N ALA A 212 4.83 8.76 16.72
CA ALA A 212 4.42 9.88 17.57
C ALA A 212 4.18 9.41 19.02
N LEU A 213 3.45 8.30 19.21
CA LEU A 213 3.21 7.72 20.53
C LEU A 213 4.49 7.25 21.22
N LEU A 214 5.41 6.63 20.48
CA LEU A 214 6.71 6.21 21.00
C LEU A 214 7.57 7.40 21.45
N ALA A 215 7.46 8.55 20.76
CA ALA A 215 8.14 9.79 21.14
C ALA A 215 7.50 10.42 22.38
N GLU A 216 6.16 10.51 22.43
CA GLU A 216 5.40 11.05 23.58
C GLU A 216 5.64 10.24 24.87
N GLN A 217 5.77 8.92 24.75
CA GLN A 217 5.89 7.98 25.87
C GLN A 217 7.31 7.48 26.09
N GLU A 218 8.33 8.23 25.65
CA GLU A 218 9.74 7.82 25.78
C GLU A 218 10.11 7.42 27.22
N HIS A 219 9.57 8.14 28.21
CA HIS A 219 9.77 7.87 29.64
C HIS A 219 9.24 6.50 30.13
N ARG A 220 8.29 5.88 29.40
CA ARG A 220 7.75 4.55 29.72
C ARG A 220 8.63 3.41 29.22
N ARG A 221 9.51 3.69 28.26
CA ARG A 221 10.37 2.67 27.67
C ARG A 221 11.44 2.24 28.67
N ARG A 222 11.81 0.97 28.65
CA ARG A 222 13.05 0.57 29.33
C ARG A 222 14.21 1.29 28.65
N ARG A 223 15.19 1.74 29.42
CA ARG A 223 16.41 2.39 28.89
C ARG A 223 17.16 1.52 27.87
N SER A 224 17.01 0.20 27.96
CA SER A 224 17.59 -0.79 27.04
C SER A 224 16.63 -1.27 25.94
N SER A 225 15.37 -0.79 25.89
CA SER A 225 14.39 -1.25 24.89
C SER A 225 14.84 -0.87 23.49
N GLN A 226 14.93 -1.87 22.62
CA GLN A 226 15.22 -1.71 21.20
C GLN A 226 13.91 -1.58 20.43
N VAL A 227 13.78 -0.54 19.61
CA VAL A 227 12.68 -0.45 18.64
C VAL A 227 13.31 -0.56 17.27
N GLU A 228 12.89 -1.55 16.51
CA GLU A 228 13.39 -1.82 15.17
C GLU A 228 12.22 -1.83 14.17
N LEU A 229 12.51 -1.48 12.93
CA LEU A 229 11.54 -1.37 11.84
C LEU A 229 11.96 -2.28 10.69
N ILE A 230 11.00 -3.03 10.18
CA ILE A 230 11.04 -3.66 8.87
C ILE A 230 10.01 -2.91 8.02
N CYS A 231 10.49 -2.17 7.02
CA CYS A 231 9.65 -1.40 6.11
C CYS A 231 10.08 -1.68 4.67
N ILE A 232 9.20 -2.29 3.86
CA ILE A 232 9.50 -2.64 2.47
C ILE A 232 8.42 -2.14 1.51
N ASP A 233 8.81 -1.89 0.27
CA ASP A 233 7.94 -1.42 -0.81
C ASP A 233 7.99 -2.34 -2.04
N ARG A 234 8.73 -3.45 -1.94
CA ARG A 234 8.88 -4.46 -2.97
C ARG A 234 9.40 -5.74 -2.37
N PHE A 235 9.09 -6.84 -3.02
CA PHE A 235 9.73 -8.12 -2.78
C PHE A 235 10.07 -8.75 -4.13
N PRO A 236 11.28 -9.31 -4.32
CA PRO A 236 11.62 -9.95 -5.58
C PRO A 236 10.57 -10.98 -6.00
N VAL A 237 10.36 -11.17 -7.30
CA VAL A 237 9.31 -12.03 -7.90
C VAL A 237 7.90 -11.45 -7.86
N ILE A 238 7.59 -10.60 -6.88
CA ILE A 238 6.29 -9.98 -6.77
C ILE A 238 6.26 -8.73 -7.65
N THR A 239 5.73 -8.86 -8.87
CA THR A 239 5.63 -7.75 -9.84
C THR A 239 4.86 -6.56 -9.28
N ARG A 240 3.80 -6.83 -8.52
CA ARG A 240 2.99 -5.82 -7.85
C ARG A 240 2.85 -6.18 -6.38
N PHE A 241 3.74 -5.61 -5.57
CA PHE A 241 3.76 -5.79 -4.14
C PHE A 241 2.66 -4.93 -3.52
N ASN A 242 1.57 -5.57 -3.10
CA ASN A 242 0.46 -4.94 -2.39
C ASN A 242 0.70 -4.96 -0.88
N GLY A 243 1.43 -5.96 -0.37
CA GLY A 243 1.83 -5.93 1.02
C GLY A 243 2.40 -7.23 1.60
N LEU A 244 2.78 -7.16 2.87
CA LEU A 244 3.44 -8.20 3.65
C LEU A 244 2.59 -9.47 3.74
N GLY A 245 1.27 -9.38 3.72
CA GLY A 245 0.36 -10.52 3.64
C GLY A 245 0.52 -11.38 2.37
N GLN A 246 1.24 -10.91 1.34
CA GLN A 246 1.61 -11.74 0.19
C GLN A 246 2.81 -12.66 0.48
N LEU A 247 3.56 -12.42 1.56
CA LEU A 247 4.83 -13.08 1.80
C LEU A 247 4.66 -14.43 2.50
N SER A 248 5.43 -15.41 2.05
CA SER A 248 5.58 -16.71 2.69
C SER A 248 6.23 -16.57 4.08
N PRO A 249 6.03 -17.55 4.97
CA PRO A 249 6.78 -17.63 6.23
C PRO A 249 8.30 -17.55 6.03
N ALA A 250 8.84 -18.17 4.97
CA ALA A 250 10.26 -18.08 4.66
C ALA A 250 10.71 -16.67 4.27
N ALA A 251 9.90 -15.96 3.49
CA ALA A 251 10.15 -14.56 3.16
C ALA A 251 10.13 -13.67 4.42
N LEU A 252 9.14 -13.84 5.30
CA LEU A 252 9.07 -13.14 6.59
C LEU A 252 10.31 -13.42 7.47
N ARG A 253 10.71 -14.70 7.60
CA ARG A 253 11.93 -15.09 8.33
C ARG A 253 13.18 -14.44 7.74
N MET A 254 13.28 -14.38 6.41
CA MET A 254 14.40 -13.74 5.73
C MET A 254 14.43 -12.22 5.98
N LEU A 255 13.26 -11.55 5.96
CA LEU A 255 13.15 -10.10 6.21
C LEU A 255 13.64 -9.69 7.59
N TRP A 256 13.66 -10.61 8.56
CA TRP A 256 14.27 -10.38 9.87
C TRP A 256 15.65 -9.73 9.78
N GLN A 257 16.47 -10.17 8.83
CA GLN A 257 17.85 -9.68 8.64
C GLN A 257 17.92 -8.25 8.06
N GLN A 258 16.79 -7.66 7.69
CA GLN A 258 16.70 -6.31 7.12
C GLN A 258 16.14 -5.30 8.12
N ARG A 259 15.83 -5.71 9.35
CA ARG A 259 15.39 -4.79 10.40
C ARG A 259 16.45 -3.72 10.66
N GLN A 260 15.99 -2.52 10.92
CA GLN A 260 16.83 -1.37 11.26
C GLN A 260 16.36 -0.72 12.55
N PRO A 261 17.24 -0.14 13.36
CA PRO A 261 16.82 0.63 14.53
C PRO A 261 15.92 1.81 14.14
N VAL A 262 14.85 2.05 14.90
CA VAL A 262 14.06 3.28 14.80
C VAL A 262 14.89 4.43 15.36
N THR A 263 15.21 5.40 14.51
CA THR A 263 16.09 6.51 14.87
C THR A 263 15.32 7.70 15.45
N PRO A 264 15.98 8.64 16.15
CA PRO A 264 15.36 9.89 16.57
C PRO A 264 14.78 10.70 15.40
N GLN A 265 15.40 10.65 14.21
CA GLN A 265 14.88 11.30 13.02
C GLN A 265 13.57 10.68 12.54
N MET A 266 13.43 9.35 12.63
CA MET A 266 12.18 8.65 12.30
C MET A 266 11.06 9.05 13.28
N LEU A 267 11.35 9.07 14.59
CA LEU A 267 10.40 9.51 15.62
C LEU A 267 9.91 10.95 15.36
N LYS A 268 10.85 11.88 15.14
CA LYS A 268 10.52 13.28 14.82
C LYS A 268 9.71 13.42 13.53
N LEU A 269 10.02 12.62 12.50
CA LEU A 269 9.24 12.61 11.27
C LEU A 269 7.81 12.10 11.52
N GLY A 270 7.66 10.99 12.24
CA GLY A 270 6.36 10.42 12.62
C GLY A 270 5.48 11.44 13.36
N THR A 271 6.02 12.11 14.39
CA THR A 271 5.32 13.19 15.11
C THR A 271 4.87 14.30 14.16
N ARG A 272 5.78 14.81 13.32
CA ARG A 272 5.43 15.89 12.37
C ARG A 272 4.35 15.49 11.38
N VAL A 273 4.40 14.26 10.86
CA VAL A 273 3.39 13.74 9.93
C VAL A 273 2.06 13.60 10.65
N TRP A 274 2.06 13.06 11.87
CA TRP A 274 0.85 12.90 12.67
C TRP A 274 0.18 14.25 12.99
N ASP A 275 0.96 15.25 13.41
CA ASP A 275 0.45 16.59 13.68
C ASP A 275 -0.08 17.26 12.41
N ALA A 276 0.64 17.15 11.29
CA ALA A 276 0.23 17.72 10.01
C ALA A 276 -1.01 17.03 9.43
N LEU A 277 -1.15 15.71 9.58
CA LEU A 277 -2.32 14.96 9.14
C LEU A 277 -3.59 15.48 9.82
N ARG A 278 -3.48 15.97 11.06
CA ARG A 278 -4.60 16.44 11.88
C ARG A 278 -5.02 17.89 11.61
N GLN A 279 -4.26 18.61 10.78
CA GLN A 279 -4.58 19.99 10.44
C GLN A 279 -5.74 20.07 9.44
N THR A 280 -6.48 21.18 9.50
CA THR A 280 -7.55 21.50 8.55
C THR A 280 -7.03 22.04 7.21
N SER A 281 -5.73 22.36 7.13
CA SER A 281 -5.02 22.65 5.89
C SER A 281 -4.12 21.46 5.51
N PRO A 282 -4.10 21.03 4.23
CA PRO A 282 -3.22 19.98 3.74
C PRO A 282 -1.77 20.43 3.54
N GLU A 283 -1.47 21.73 3.63
CA GLU A 283 -0.19 22.31 3.21
C GLU A 283 1.00 21.76 4.01
N SER A 284 0.89 21.66 5.34
CA SER A 284 1.96 21.10 6.17
C SER A 284 2.27 19.66 5.81
N LEU A 285 1.24 18.85 5.53
CA LEU A 285 1.41 17.45 5.14
C LEU A 285 2.08 17.36 3.77
N PHE A 286 1.69 18.22 2.83
CA PHE A 286 2.31 18.33 1.51
C PHE A 286 3.78 18.76 1.59
N GLU A 287 4.12 19.76 2.39
CA GLU A 287 5.50 20.22 2.55
C GLU A 287 6.39 19.14 3.15
N ILE A 288 5.88 18.33 4.09
CA ILE A 288 6.61 17.16 4.60
C ILE A 288 6.86 16.16 3.47
N ALA A 289 5.82 15.83 2.69
CA ALA A 289 5.94 14.87 1.59
C ALA A 289 6.96 15.32 0.53
N ARG A 290 7.01 16.62 0.23
CA ARG A 290 7.95 17.22 -0.74
C ARG A 290 9.43 17.08 -0.33
N THR A 291 9.71 16.87 0.96
CA THR A 291 11.10 16.61 1.41
C THR A 291 11.64 15.25 0.97
N GLY A 292 10.78 14.35 0.46
CA GLY A 292 11.13 12.96 0.14
C GLY A 292 11.31 12.07 1.38
N THR A 293 11.14 12.63 2.58
CA THR A 293 11.18 11.91 3.86
C THR A 293 12.35 10.91 3.99
N PRO A 294 13.62 11.35 3.86
CA PRO A 294 14.76 10.43 3.73
C PRO A 294 14.94 9.45 4.91
N ALA A 295 14.43 9.77 6.10
CA ALA A 295 14.43 8.87 7.25
C ALA A 295 13.44 7.70 7.09
N LEU A 296 12.35 7.88 6.35
CA LEU A 296 11.35 6.87 5.99
C LEU A 296 10.94 7.10 4.52
N PRO A 297 11.75 6.64 3.55
CA PRO A 297 11.56 7.01 2.14
C PRO A 297 10.19 6.63 1.55
N GLN A 298 9.53 5.61 2.11
CA GLN A 298 8.19 5.18 1.70
C GLN A 298 7.08 6.16 2.12
N MET A 299 7.32 6.99 3.14
CA MET A 299 6.34 7.91 3.71
C MET A 299 5.92 8.98 2.68
N ALA A 300 6.86 9.64 2.00
CA ALA A 300 6.54 10.70 1.05
C ALA A 300 5.60 10.28 -0.08
N PRO A 301 5.85 9.16 -0.82
CA PRO A 301 4.89 8.64 -1.80
C PRO A 301 3.51 8.35 -1.19
N ALA A 302 3.45 7.77 0.01
CA ALA A 302 2.20 7.47 0.71
C ALA A 302 1.42 8.75 1.09
N LEU A 303 2.11 9.81 1.51
CA LEU A 303 1.49 11.11 1.83
C LEU A 303 0.98 11.80 0.55
N LEU A 304 1.78 11.79 -0.52
CA LEU A 304 1.34 12.34 -1.82
C LEU A 304 0.14 11.58 -2.37
N ARG A 305 0.09 10.26 -2.19
CA ARG A 305 -1.09 9.47 -2.58
C ARG A 305 -2.30 9.81 -1.71
N HIS A 306 -2.13 9.97 -0.41
CA HIS A 306 -3.22 10.35 0.51
C HIS A 306 -3.82 11.72 0.12
N LEU A 307 -2.98 12.71 -0.18
CA LEU A 307 -3.41 14.04 -0.60
C LEU A 307 -4.17 14.06 -1.93
N GLN A 308 -3.99 13.05 -2.78
CA GLN A 308 -4.78 12.90 -4.02
C GLN A 308 -6.24 12.48 -3.77
N GLU A 309 -6.62 12.19 -2.52
CA GLU A 309 -8.03 12.07 -2.14
C GLU A 309 -8.70 13.43 -1.90
N LEU A 310 -7.97 14.55 -1.90
CA LEU A 310 -8.60 15.86 -2.05
C LEU A 310 -9.34 15.93 -3.40
N PRO A 311 -10.49 16.60 -3.50
CA PRO A 311 -11.21 16.74 -4.76
C PRO A 311 -10.30 17.33 -5.85
N GLY A 312 -10.32 16.75 -7.06
CA GLY A 312 -9.58 17.29 -8.20
C GLY A 312 -10.03 18.71 -8.52
N LEU A 313 -9.10 19.55 -8.98
CA LEU A 313 -9.40 20.92 -9.39
C LEU A 313 -10.40 20.96 -10.56
N ASP A 314 -10.33 19.98 -11.46
CA ASP A 314 -11.08 19.89 -12.71
C ASP A 314 -12.40 19.10 -12.61
N ASP A 315 -12.45 18.06 -11.79
CA ASP A 315 -13.59 17.13 -11.73
C ASP A 315 -14.22 16.98 -10.35
N GLY A 316 -13.60 17.55 -9.31
CA GLY A 316 -14.08 17.44 -7.92
C GLY A 316 -14.03 16.04 -7.32
N LEU A 317 -13.30 15.09 -7.91
CA LEU A 317 -13.19 13.71 -7.43
C LEU A 317 -11.89 13.49 -6.66
N GLY A 318 -11.92 12.67 -5.61
CA GLY A 318 -10.72 12.02 -5.08
C GLY A 318 -10.16 11.02 -6.10
N LEU A 319 -8.90 10.62 -5.96
CA LEU A 319 -8.28 9.67 -6.89
C LEU A 319 -9.00 8.32 -6.92
N THR A 320 -9.37 7.77 -5.76
CA THR A 320 -10.12 6.50 -5.70
C THR A 320 -11.46 6.58 -6.44
N GLU A 321 -12.20 7.67 -6.23
CA GLU A 321 -13.47 7.94 -6.90
C GLU A 321 -13.27 8.03 -8.43
N ARG A 322 -12.27 8.80 -8.86
CA ARG A 322 -11.92 8.99 -10.28
C ARG A 322 -11.53 7.69 -10.97
N LEU A 323 -10.65 6.88 -10.36
CA LEU A 323 -10.26 5.57 -10.90
C LEU A 323 -11.47 4.66 -11.03
N THR A 324 -12.37 4.67 -10.04
CA THR A 324 -13.62 3.90 -10.07
C THR A 324 -14.52 4.31 -11.23
N LEU A 325 -14.77 5.61 -11.43
CA LEU A 325 -15.60 6.07 -12.55
C LEU A 325 -14.97 5.75 -13.92
N LYS A 326 -13.64 5.86 -14.04
CA LYS A 326 -12.92 5.49 -15.26
C LYS A 326 -13.06 4.00 -15.59
N MET A 327 -12.93 3.11 -14.60
CA MET A 327 -13.18 1.68 -14.81
C MET A 327 -14.63 1.41 -15.24
N LEU A 328 -15.60 2.10 -14.63
CA LEU A 328 -17.02 1.98 -15.01
C LEU A 328 -17.34 2.54 -16.40
N ALA A 329 -16.52 3.45 -16.93
CA ALA A 329 -16.62 3.92 -18.31
C ALA A 329 -16.20 2.85 -19.33
N GLU A 330 -15.35 1.88 -18.94
CA GLU A 330 -15.01 0.71 -19.76
C GLU A 330 -16.17 -0.31 -19.81
N GLY A 331 -17.06 -0.28 -18.81
CA GLY A 331 -18.29 -1.08 -18.77
C GLY A 331 -18.80 -1.30 -17.34
N PRO A 332 -20.08 -1.70 -17.16
CA PRO A 332 -20.62 -2.04 -15.85
C PRO A 332 -19.91 -3.24 -15.22
N MET A 333 -19.56 -3.14 -13.94
CA MET A 333 -18.85 -4.17 -13.17
C MET A 333 -19.53 -4.40 -11.83
N THR A 334 -19.28 -5.56 -11.22
CA THR A 334 -19.65 -5.80 -9.82
C THR A 334 -18.70 -5.08 -8.87
N GLY A 335 -19.12 -4.82 -7.63
CA GLY A 335 -18.27 -4.21 -6.61
C GLY A 335 -16.94 -4.95 -6.41
N GLY A 336 -16.97 -6.28 -6.38
CA GLY A 336 -15.79 -7.13 -6.22
C GLY A 336 -14.87 -7.08 -7.45
N GLN A 337 -15.43 -7.02 -8.66
CA GLN A 337 -14.64 -6.82 -9.89
C GLN A 337 -13.95 -5.45 -9.89
N LEU A 338 -14.66 -4.39 -9.49
CA LEU A 338 -14.06 -3.04 -9.38
C LEU A 338 -12.95 -3.03 -8.34
N PHE A 339 -13.16 -3.60 -7.16
CA PHE A 339 -12.14 -3.65 -6.12
C PHE A 339 -10.91 -4.40 -6.58
N ARG A 340 -11.09 -5.60 -7.15
CA ARG A 340 -10.00 -6.41 -7.71
C ARG A 340 -9.23 -5.63 -8.78
N LYS A 341 -9.93 -5.00 -9.73
CA LYS A 341 -9.31 -4.26 -10.82
C LYS A 341 -8.58 -3.01 -10.32
N LEU A 342 -9.15 -2.31 -9.33
CA LEU A 342 -8.51 -1.17 -8.68
C LEU A 342 -7.17 -1.60 -8.08
N GLN A 343 -7.21 -2.60 -7.21
CA GLN A 343 -6.05 -3.09 -6.45
C GLN A 343 -4.95 -3.65 -7.35
N LEU A 344 -5.30 -4.42 -8.38
CA LEU A 344 -4.33 -5.16 -9.18
C LEU A 344 -3.84 -4.41 -10.41
N GLU A 345 -4.58 -3.42 -10.92
CA GLU A 345 -4.28 -2.82 -12.22
C GLU A 345 -4.29 -1.29 -12.27
N ARG A 346 -5.06 -0.60 -11.42
CA ARG A 346 -5.34 0.84 -11.62
C ARG A 346 -4.77 1.74 -10.53
N GLU A 347 -4.75 1.29 -9.28
CA GLU A 347 -4.29 2.09 -8.15
C GLU A 347 -2.76 2.22 -8.15
N PRO A 348 -2.15 3.41 -8.29
CA PRO A 348 -0.69 3.51 -8.28
C PRO A 348 -0.03 3.01 -7.00
N LEU A 349 -0.67 3.16 -5.85
CA LEU A 349 -0.14 2.76 -4.54
C LEU A 349 -1.27 2.11 -3.71
N PRO A 350 -1.51 0.80 -3.88
CA PRO A 350 -2.65 0.09 -3.29
C PRO A 350 -2.63 0.15 -1.75
N TYR A 351 -3.74 0.59 -1.13
CA TYR A 351 -3.85 0.75 0.34
C TYR A 351 -5.24 0.41 0.92
N LEU A 352 -6.24 0.21 0.07
CA LEU A 352 -7.63 0.10 0.52
C LEU A 352 -7.95 -1.32 1.01
N GLY A 353 -8.57 -1.42 2.18
CA GLY A 353 -9.37 -2.57 2.55
C GLY A 353 -10.69 -2.62 1.78
N ASP A 354 -11.35 -3.78 1.80
CA ASP A 354 -12.61 -4.02 1.10
C ASP A 354 -13.77 -3.17 1.68
N LEU A 355 -13.87 -3.06 3.01
CA LEU A 355 -14.82 -2.18 3.71
C LEU A 355 -14.56 -0.69 3.43
N MET A 356 -13.30 -0.29 3.29
CA MET A 356 -12.95 1.08 2.91
C MET A 356 -13.47 1.38 1.50
N TYR A 357 -13.19 0.49 0.54
CA TYR A 357 -13.65 0.66 -0.82
C TYR A 357 -15.17 0.66 -0.94
N TRP A 358 -15.84 -0.23 -0.19
CA TRP A 358 -17.29 -0.22 -0.08
C TRP A 358 -17.83 1.13 0.42
N SER A 359 -17.20 1.73 1.43
CA SER A 359 -17.57 3.05 1.94
C SER A 359 -17.47 4.14 0.86
N PHE A 360 -16.41 4.14 0.04
CA PHE A 360 -16.29 5.04 -1.12
C PHE A 360 -17.44 4.85 -2.12
N LEU A 361 -17.76 3.61 -2.49
CA LEU A 361 -18.88 3.30 -3.38
C LEU A 361 -20.22 3.75 -2.79
N ALA A 362 -20.43 3.51 -1.50
CA ALA A 362 -21.64 3.92 -0.81
C ALA A 362 -21.79 5.45 -0.80
N ASN A 363 -20.72 6.21 -0.59
CA ASN A 363 -20.75 7.67 -0.61
C ASN A 363 -21.06 8.23 -2.01
N LEU A 364 -20.45 7.67 -3.06
CA LEU A 364 -20.80 8.03 -4.44
C LEU A 364 -22.28 7.77 -4.73
N ASN A 365 -22.84 6.65 -4.28
CA ASN A 365 -24.24 6.31 -4.51
C ASN A 365 -25.23 7.09 -3.61
N LYS A 366 -24.76 7.70 -2.51
CA LYS A 366 -25.57 8.49 -1.56
C LYS A 366 -25.60 9.99 -1.87
N ALA A 367 -24.77 10.48 -2.80
CA ALA A 367 -24.78 11.87 -3.21
C ALA A 367 -26.16 12.28 -3.76
N GLU A 368 -26.52 13.56 -3.64
CA GLU A 368 -27.81 14.09 -4.09
C GLU A 368 -28.06 13.78 -5.57
N LYS A 369 -27.04 13.98 -6.41
CA LYS A 369 -27.00 13.49 -7.79
C LYS A 369 -25.85 12.50 -7.91
N PRO A 370 -26.12 11.18 -7.85
CA PRO A 370 -25.05 10.19 -7.77
C PRO A 370 -24.39 9.94 -9.14
N PRO A 371 -23.05 9.86 -9.22
CA PRO A 371 -22.33 9.56 -10.46
C PRO A 371 -22.34 8.06 -10.81
N ILE A 372 -22.74 7.22 -9.86
CA ILE A 372 -22.94 5.78 -10.04
C ILE A 372 -24.34 5.37 -9.60
N LYS A 373 -24.80 4.21 -10.06
CA LYS A 373 -26.00 3.56 -9.54
C LYS A 373 -25.73 2.07 -9.34
N THR A 374 -26.26 1.53 -8.26
CA THR A 374 -26.31 0.08 -8.03
C THR A 374 -27.52 -0.53 -8.73
N GLY A 375 -27.37 -1.72 -9.29
CA GLY A 375 -28.49 -2.45 -9.90
C GLY A 375 -29.52 -2.86 -8.84
N THR A 376 -30.81 -2.77 -9.19
CA THR A 376 -31.90 -3.27 -8.35
C THR A 376 -32.04 -4.77 -8.56
N ASN A 377 -31.61 -5.56 -7.58
CA ASN A 377 -31.90 -6.99 -7.55
C ASN A 377 -32.99 -7.26 -6.50
N PRO A 378 -34.07 -7.99 -6.82
CA PRO A 378 -35.12 -8.33 -5.85
C PRO A 378 -34.63 -9.14 -4.64
N LYS A 379 -33.48 -9.82 -4.75
CA LYS A 379 -32.82 -10.46 -3.60
C LYS A 379 -31.73 -9.56 -3.03
N PRO A 380 -31.62 -9.41 -1.69
CA PRO A 380 -30.50 -8.73 -1.06
C PRO A 380 -29.17 -9.36 -1.51
N GLN A 381 -28.27 -8.54 -2.05
CA GLN A 381 -26.92 -8.95 -2.42
C GLN A 381 -25.90 -8.29 -1.50
N LEU A 382 -24.85 -9.03 -1.18
CA LEU A 382 -23.65 -8.44 -0.59
C LEU A 382 -23.01 -7.48 -1.59
N TRP A 383 -22.33 -6.45 -1.08
CA TRP A 383 -21.77 -5.41 -1.93
C TRP A 383 -20.83 -5.90 -3.05
N PRO A 384 -20.01 -6.97 -2.88
CA PRO A 384 -19.12 -7.43 -3.95
C PRO A 384 -19.88 -7.92 -5.18
N ASP A 385 -21.09 -8.46 -5.01
CA ASP A 385 -21.89 -9.02 -6.09
C ASP A 385 -22.80 -7.99 -6.77
N ARG A 386 -22.95 -6.80 -6.16
CA ARG A 386 -23.82 -5.74 -6.69
C ARG A 386 -23.21 -5.18 -7.97
N LYS A 387 -23.99 -5.22 -9.06
CA LYS A 387 -23.61 -4.59 -10.33
C LYS A 387 -23.74 -3.08 -10.23
N ILE A 388 -22.72 -2.36 -10.67
CA ILE A 388 -22.60 -0.90 -10.58
C ILE A 388 -22.50 -0.34 -12.00
N PHE A 389 -23.18 0.77 -12.23
CA PHE A 389 -23.27 1.45 -13.52
C PHE A 389 -22.92 2.92 -13.38
N LEU A 390 -22.32 3.48 -14.41
CA LEU A 390 -22.10 4.92 -14.53
C LEU A 390 -23.42 5.64 -14.87
N THR A 391 -23.71 6.77 -14.22
CA THR A 391 -24.86 7.62 -14.54
C THR A 391 -24.49 8.67 -15.61
N PRO A 392 -25.43 9.46 -16.14
CA PRO A 392 -25.09 10.58 -17.01
C PRO A 392 -24.09 11.56 -16.37
N LEU A 393 -24.27 11.90 -15.09
CA LEU A 393 -23.31 12.71 -14.35
C LEU A 393 -21.94 12.03 -14.30
N GLY A 394 -21.90 10.72 -13.99
CA GLY A 394 -20.63 9.98 -13.97
C GLY A 394 -19.87 10.07 -15.30
N LYS A 395 -20.57 10.06 -16.44
CA LYS A 395 -19.97 10.25 -17.78
C LYS A 395 -19.43 11.67 -17.99
N GLU A 396 -20.12 12.69 -17.48
CA GLU A 396 -19.65 14.08 -17.53
C GLU A 396 -18.40 14.29 -16.68
N LEU A 397 -18.36 13.72 -15.47
CA LEU A 397 -17.22 13.78 -14.58
C LEU A 397 -15.99 13.06 -15.17
N VAL A 398 -16.16 11.86 -15.74
CA VAL A 398 -15.07 11.14 -16.42
C VAL A 398 -14.50 11.96 -17.59
N ALA A 399 -15.34 12.74 -18.26
CA ALA A 399 -14.93 13.60 -19.35
C ALA A 399 -14.41 15.00 -18.91
N GLY A 400 -14.32 15.26 -17.60
CA GLY A 400 -13.86 16.55 -17.06
C GLY A 400 -14.79 17.74 -17.38
N ARG A 401 -16.09 17.48 -17.56
CA ARG A 401 -17.09 18.51 -17.91
C ARG A 401 -17.97 18.95 -16.73
N SER A 402 -17.68 18.47 -15.52
CA SER A 402 -18.45 18.78 -14.31
C SER A 402 -17.57 18.67 -13.08
N ASP A 403 -17.93 19.35 -11.99
CA ASP A 403 -17.28 19.27 -10.67
C ASP A 403 -18.20 18.50 -9.71
N PHE A 404 -17.77 17.34 -9.21
CA PHE A 404 -18.59 16.48 -8.35
C PHE A 404 -19.04 17.18 -7.06
N GLN A 405 -18.23 18.12 -6.54
CA GLN A 405 -18.56 18.84 -5.31
C GLN A 405 -19.81 19.73 -5.45
N SER A 406 -20.19 20.10 -6.69
CA SER A 406 -21.41 20.86 -6.98
C SER A 406 -22.69 20.00 -7.06
N HIS A 407 -22.59 18.67 -6.87
CA HIS A 407 -23.69 17.72 -7.07
C HIS A 407 -24.11 16.99 -5.78
N GLY A 408 -23.96 17.66 -4.65
CA GLY A 408 -24.35 17.14 -3.33
C GLY A 408 -23.52 15.93 -2.90
N ALA A 409 -22.20 16.00 -3.13
CA ALA A 409 -21.26 14.99 -2.61
C ALA A 409 -21.37 14.88 -1.08
N VAL A 410 -21.28 13.64 -0.57
CA VAL A 410 -21.33 13.38 0.87
C VAL A 410 -20.06 13.93 1.53
N ALA A 411 -20.23 14.60 2.69
CA ALA A 411 -19.10 15.11 3.47
C ALA A 411 -18.15 13.97 3.86
N ARG A 412 -16.85 14.19 3.67
CA ARG A 412 -15.80 13.23 4.02
C ARG A 412 -14.53 13.97 4.46
N TRP A 413 -13.50 13.21 4.84
CA TRP A 413 -12.25 13.77 5.35
C TRP A 413 -11.02 13.20 4.66
N VAL A 414 -9.99 14.03 4.54
CA VAL A 414 -8.63 13.65 4.15
C VAL A 414 -7.71 14.03 5.30
N GLY A 415 -7.60 13.15 6.30
CA GLY A 415 -7.00 13.50 7.59
C GLY A 415 -7.89 14.49 8.37
N GLY A 416 -7.32 15.62 8.77
CA GLY A 416 -8.04 16.73 9.42
C GLY A 416 -8.75 17.67 8.44
N VAL A 417 -8.53 17.52 7.13
CA VAL A 417 -9.18 18.35 6.11
C VAL A 417 -10.59 17.83 5.85
N GLU A 418 -11.60 18.61 6.21
CA GLU A 418 -12.99 18.35 5.85
C GLU A 418 -13.23 18.69 4.37
N VAL A 419 -13.83 17.75 3.64
CA VAL A 419 -14.29 17.91 2.26
C VAL A 419 -15.81 17.96 2.30
N SER A 420 -16.35 19.18 2.28
CA SER A 420 -17.79 19.44 2.26
C SER A 420 -18.06 20.80 1.61
N ARG A 421 -19.33 21.08 1.32
CA ARG A 421 -19.78 22.37 0.76
C ARG A 421 -19.57 23.57 1.70
N HIS A 422 -19.36 23.32 3.00
CA HIS A 422 -19.27 24.35 4.04
C HIS A 422 -17.82 24.58 4.51
N ALA A 423 -16.88 23.77 4.02
CA ALA A 423 -15.48 23.84 4.37
C ALA A 423 -14.65 24.57 3.30
N ALA A 424 -13.41 24.90 3.63
CA ALA A 424 -12.45 25.43 2.67
C ALA A 424 -12.29 24.46 1.49
N SER A 425 -12.47 24.94 0.25
CA SER A 425 -12.44 24.15 -0.98
C SER A 425 -11.01 23.80 -1.39
N TRP A 426 -10.31 23.02 -0.56
CA TRP A 426 -9.01 22.46 -0.89
C TRP A 426 -9.16 21.45 -2.03
N ARG A 427 -8.38 21.65 -3.09
CA ARG A 427 -8.37 20.82 -4.30
C ARG A 427 -6.99 20.27 -4.57
N TRP A 428 -6.93 19.13 -5.25
CA TRP A 428 -5.68 18.62 -5.79
C TRP A 428 -5.49 19.09 -7.24
N ASP A 429 -4.44 19.88 -7.48
CA ASP A 429 -3.98 20.22 -8.83
C ASP A 429 -3.10 19.08 -9.35
N ARG A 430 -3.63 18.30 -10.29
CA ARG A 430 -2.93 17.15 -10.88
C ARG A 430 -1.76 17.55 -11.77
N THR A 431 -1.79 18.74 -12.35
CA THR A 431 -0.70 19.21 -13.24
C THR A 431 0.47 19.68 -12.40
N ALA A 432 0.20 20.49 -11.37
CA ALA A 432 1.22 20.97 -10.45
C ALA A 432 1.59 19.97 -9.34
N GLN A 433 0.83 18.87 -9.22
CA GLN A 433 0.99 17.84 -8.18
C GLN A 433 1.03 18.43 -6.76
N ARG A 434 0.06 19.30 -6.44
CA ARG A 434 -0.02 19.99 -5.14
C ARG A 434 -1.47 20.30 -4.72
N PRO A 435 -1.74 20.46 -3.41
CA PRO A 435 -3.00 21.04 -2.97
C PRO A 435 -3.07 22.54 -3.31
N VAL A 436 -4.26 23.02 -3.64
CA VAL A 436 -4.56 24.43 -3.88
C VAL A 436 -5.91 24.78 -3.27
N LEU A 437 -6.07 26.01 -2.79
CA LEU A 437 -7.36 26.50 -2.34
C LEU A 437 -8.12 27.07 -3.53
N LYS A 438 -9.25 26.45 -3.91
CA LYS A 438 -10.12 26.98 -4.98
C LYS A 438 -10.96 28.11 -4.39
N GLN A 439 -10.70 29.33 -4.83
CA GLN A 439 -11.58 30.47 -4.55
C GLN A 439 -12.90 30.27 -5.29
N GLU A 440 -14.02 30.64 -4.66
CA GLU A 440 -15.37 30.50 -5.21
C GLU A 440 -15.58 31.28 -6.51
#